data_AF-A0AAX0WU53-F1
#
_entry.id   AF-A0AAX0WU53-F1
#
_cell.length_a   1.000
_cell.length_b   1.000
_cell.length_c   1.000
_cell.angle_alpha   90.00
_cell.angle_beta   90.00
_cell.angle_gamma   90.00
#
_symmetry.space_group_name_H-M   'P 1'
#
loop_
_entity.id
_entity.type
_entity.pdbx_description
1 polymer ?
#
loop_
_entity_poly.entity_id
_entity_poly.type
_entity_poly.pdbx_seq_one_letter_code
_entity_poly.pdbx_strand_id
1 'polypeptide(L)'
;MARKIFILIGWIGSLIILYGLLKFFGTTPPKLHSQLYYFIGAIALLVTAIYFRMLYFIALQLILIAGHAAILLGSGPYTQFFLPILMCCQLLTFYLMFGKENSVFLILGVFGIALLSMGFAYNDKWIFFSGSTLVAVYAYYSGSKGLSPSYIWAILNTVIALLALYRILFV
;
A
#
# COMPACT_ATOMS: atom_id res chain seq x y z
N MET A 1 27.07 4.01 3.00
CA MET A 1 26.32 4.87 3.97
C MET A 1 24.91 5.16 3.47
N ALA A 2 24.74 5.70 2.25
CA ALA A 2 23.42 6.02 1.64
C ALA A 2 22.36 4.89 1.72
N ARG A 3 22.73 3.64 1.40
CA ARG A 3 21.80 2.49 1.48
C ARG A 3 21.10 2.34 2.84
N LYS A 4 21.84 2.51 3.95
CA LYS A 4 21.29 2.40 5.31
C LYS A 4 20.31 3.54 5.60
N ILE A 5 20.60 4.74 5.10
CA ILE A 5 19.74 5.92 5.24
C ILE A 5 18.38 5.68 4.57
N PHE A 6 18.36 5.19 3.33
CA PHE A 6 17.10 4.93 2.62
C PHE A 6 16.26 3.80 3.24
N ILE A 7 16.89 2.79 3.83
CA ILE A 7 16.20 1.76 4.62
C ILE A 7 15.57 2.40 5.87
N LEU A 8 16.32 3.26 6.56
CA LEU A 8 15.85 3.95 7.76
C LEU A 8 14.68 4.89 7.43
N ILE A 9 14.74 5.62 6.32
CA ILE A 9 13.62 6.41 5.79
C ILE A 9 12.38 5.54 5.55
N GLY A 10 12.55 4.35 4.96
CA GLY A 10 11.44 3.44 4.72
C GLY A 10 10.80 2.91 6.02
N TRP A 11 11.61 2.63 7.02
CA TRP A 11 11.14 2.28 8.36
C TRP A 11 10.40 3.44 9.03
N ILE A 12 10.94 4.66 8.97
CA ILE A 12 10.26 5.86 9.49
C ILE A 12 8.92 6.05 8.78
N GLY A 13 8.88 5.93 7.44
CA GLY A 13 7.64 6.03 6.66
C GLY A 13 6.59 5.00 7.09
N SER A 14 7.02 3.76 7.33
CA SER A 14 6.16 2.68 7.83
C SER A 14 5.61 2.98 9.23
N LEU A 15 6.45 3.51 10.13
CA LEU A 15 6.04 3.91 11.48
C LEU A 15 5.06 5.07 11.47
N ILE A 16 5.24 6.05 10.57
CA ILE A 16 4.29 7.17 10.38
C ILE A 16 2.92 6.64 9.96
N ILE A 17 2.88 5.70 9.00
CA ILE A 17 1.63 5.05 8.55
C ILE A 17 0.97 4.31 9.71
N LEU A 18 1.73 3.48 10.44
CA LEU A 18 1.20 2.72 11.57
C LEU A 18 0.68 3.63 12.70
N TYR A 19 1.39 4.71 13.00
CA TYR A 19 0.96 5.70 13.98
C TYR A 19 -0.35 6.36 13.55
N GLY A 20 -0.47 6.74 12.26
CA GLY A 20 -1.71 7.26 11.69
C GLY A 20 -2.87 6.26 11.80
N LEU A 21 -2.62 4.98 11.51
CA LEU A 21 -3.64 3.94 11.61
C LEU A 21 -4.07 3.67 13.05
N LEU A 22 -3.13 3.59 14.00
CA LEU A 22 -3.40 3.34 15.42
C LEU A 22 -4.11 4.51 16.11
N LYS A 23 -3.71 5.75 15.80
CA LYS A 23 -4.29 6.96 16.42
C LYS A 23 -5.74 7.19 16.00
N PHE A 24 -6.09 6.79 14.78
CA PHE A 24 -7.44 6.90 14.24
C PHE A 24 -8.15 5.53 14.16
N PHE A 25 -7.63 4.55 14.90
CA PHE A 25 -8.16 3.20 14.95
C PHE A 25 -9.55 3.23 15.59
N GLY A 26 -10.59 3.01 14.77
CA GLY A 26 -11.99 3.01 15.23
C GLY A 26 -12.78 4.31 15.01
N THR A 27 -12.16 5.39 14.52
CA THR A 27 -12.92 6.61 14.17
C THR A 27 -13.47 6.53 12.75
N THR A 28 -14.76 6.25 12.62
CA THR A 28 -15.53 6.44 11.38
C THR A 28 -16.16 7.83 11.35
N PRO A 29 -16.01 8.63 10.27
CA PRO A 29 -15.15 8.42 9.09
C PRO A 29 -13.66 8.70 9.40
N PRO A 30 -12.71 8.18 8.59
CA PRO A 30 -11.30 8.52 8.73
C PRO A 30 -11.13 10.02 8.56
N LYS A 31 -10.84 10.72 9.66
CA LYS A 31 -10.64 12.17 9.66
C LYS A 31 -9.53 12.54 8.65
N LEU A 32 -9.66 13.71 8.03
CA LEU A 32 -8.66 14.32 7.14
C LEU A 32 -7.21 14.19 7.65
N HIS A 33 -7.04 14.21 8.98
CA HIS A 33 -5.73 14.10 9.63
C HIS A 33 -5.11 12.69 9.48
N SER A 34 -5.90 11.61 9.46
CA SER A 34 -5.39 10.26 9.20
C SER A 34 -4.77 10.16 7.80
N GLN A 35 -5.41 10.80 6.83
CA GLN A 35 -4.98 10.82 5.42
C GLN A 35 -3.60 11.48 5.26
N LEU A 36 -3.27 12.50 6.06
CA LEU A 36 -1.96 13.16 6.04
C LEU A 36 -0.83 12.25 6.51
N TYR A 37 -1.04 11.45 7.57
CA TYR A 37 -0.04 10.48 8.02
C TYR A 37 0.22 9.43 6.94
N TYR A 38 -0.84 8.94 6.30
CA TYR A 38 -0.73 8.00 5.18
C TYR A 38 0.03 8.61 4.00
N PHE A 39 -0.30 9.83 3.61
CA PHE A 39 0.36 10.54 2.50
C PHE A 39 1.85 10.77 2.75
N ILE A 40 2.22 11.30 3.93
CA ILE A 40 3.62 11.58 4.28
C ILE A 40 4.43 10.29 4.39
N GLY A 41 3.89 9.26 5.04
CA GLY A 41 4.58 7.98 5.17
C GLY A 41 4.71 7.24 3.82
N ALA A 42 3.71 7.36 2.94
CA ALA A 42 3.78 6.81 1.59
C ALA A 42 4.84 7.50 0.73
N ILE A 43 5.02 8.83 0.85
CA ILE A 43 6.12 9.56 0.20
C ILE A 43 7.49 9.05 0.68
N ALA A 44 7.67 8.89 1.99
CA ALA A 44 8.92 8.35 2.54
C ALA A 44 9.22 6.95 1.99
N LEU A 45 8.21 6.07 1.93
CA LEU A 45 8.35 4.75 1.31
C LEU A 45 8.58 4.80 -0.19
N LEU A 46 7.96 5.75 -0.91
CA LEU A 46 8.18 5.95 -2.34
C LEU A 46 9.64 6.31 -2.64
N VAL A 47 10.22 7.22 -1.85
CA VAL A 47 11.65 7.58 -1.97
C VAL A 47 12.53 6.34 -1.78
N THR A 48 12.23 5.50 -0.78
CA THR A 48 12.92 4.22 -0.58
C THR A 48 12.74 3.28 -1.79
N ALA A 49 11.52 3.17 -2.33
CA ALA A 49 11.23 2.31 -3.49
C ALA A 49 11.97 2.74 -4.76
N ILE A 50 12.06 4.05 -5.01
CA ILE A 50 12.78 4.64 -6.15
C ILE A 50 14.28 4.37 -6.01
N TYR A 51 14.86 4.59 -4.83
CA TYR A 51 16.30 4.36 -4.60
C TYR A 51 16.71 2.91 -4.88
N PHE A 52 15.88 1.95 -4.46
CA PHE A 52 16.10 0.52 -4.71
C PHE A 52 15.54 0.01 -6.05
N ARG A 53 15.01 0.89 -6.90
CA ARG A 53 14.44 0.59 -8.23
C ARG A 53 13.35 -0.49 -8.22
N MET A 54 12.53 -0.52 -7.18
CA MET A 54 11.50 -1.57 -7.02
C MET A 54 10.17 -1.15 -7.66
N LEU A 55 10.02 -1.40 -8.97
CA LEU A 55 8.89 -0.93 -9.79
C LEU A 55 7.51 -1.21 -9.19
N TYR A 56 7.28 -2.41 -8.65
CA TYR A 56 6.00 -2.76 -8.02
C TYR A 56 5.69 -1.85 -6.83
N PHE A 57 6.65 -1.63 -5.93
CA PHE A 57 6.44 -0.80 -4.74
C PHE A 57 6.35 0.68 -5.09
N ILE A 58 7.00 1.13 -6.16
CA ILE A 58 6.81 2.47 -6.71
C ILE A 58 5.35 2.62 -7.14
N ALA A 59 4.82 1.67 -7.92
CA ALA A 59 3.44 1.72 -8.37
C ALA A 59 2.43 1.66 -7.21
N LEU A 60 2.62 0.75 -6.25
CA LEU A 60 1.84 0.67 -5.02
C LEU A 60 1.77 2.04 -4.32
N GLN A 61 2.91 2.68 -4.11
CA GLN A 61 2.94 3.96 -3.39
C GLN A 61 2.33 5.10 -4.21
N LEU A 62 2.56 5.17 -5.53
CA LEU A 62 1.92 6.18 -6.37
C LEU A 62 0.40 6.05 -6.36
N ILE A 63 -0.12 4.82 -6.43
CA ILE A 63 -1.56 4.54 -6.40
C ILE A 63 -2.16 4.96 -5.05
N LEU A 64 -1.52 4.58 -3.94
CA LEU A 64 -1.98 4.96 -2.60
C LEU A 64 -1.91 6.48 -2.38
N ILE A 65 -0.80 7.13 -2.77
CA ILE A 65 -0.63 8.58 -2.69
C ILE A 65 -1.73 9.29 -3.49
N ALA A 66 -2.01 8.84 -4.72
CA ALA A 66 -3.04 9.44 -5.55
C ALA A 66 -4.45 9.26 -4.96
N GLY A 67 -4.73 8.07 -4.41
CA GLY A 67 -5.96 7.80 -3.66
C GLY A 67 -6.14 8.76 -2.48
N HIS A 68 -5.16 8.82 -1.58
CA HIS A 68 -5.19 9.70 -0.40
C HIS A 68 -5.19 11.20 -0.78
N ALA A 69 -4.48 11.60 -1.83
CA ALA A 69 -4.50 12.97 -2.35
C ALA A 69 -5.89 13.35 -2.87
N ALA A 70 -6.58 12.44 -3.57
CA ALA A 70 -7.95 12.68 -4.01
C ALA A 70 -8.90 12.91 -2.82
N ILE A 71 -8.72 12.19 -1.71
CA ILE A 71 -9.47 12.44 -0.45
C ILE A 71 -9.14 13.82 0.13
N LEU A 72 -7.86 14.17 0.22
CA LEU A 72 -7.40 15.44 0.77
C LEU A 72 -7.87 16.66 -0.04
N LEU A 73 -7.96 16.52 -1.37
CA LEU A 73 -8.45 17.55 -2.28
C LEU A 73 -9.99 17.64 -2.33
N GLY A 74 -10.71 16.83 -1.55
CA GLY A 74 -12.17 16.82 -1.54
C GLY A 74 -12.78 16.22 -2.81
N SER A 75 -12.04 15.39 -3.54
CA SER A 75 -12.57 14.68 -4.70
C SER A 75 -13.61 13.65 -4.24
N GLY A 76 -14.72 13.56 -4.96
CA GLY A 76 -15.84 12.68 -4.62
C GLY A 76 -15.45 11.20 -4.57
N PRO A 77 -16.31 10.35 -3.97
CA PRO A 77 -16.03 8.93 -3.73
C PRO A 77 -15.76 8.14 -5.03
N TYR A 78 -16.34 8.56 -6.15
CA TYR A 78 -16.10 7.95 -7.45
C TYR A 78 -14.64 8.07 -7.91
N THR A 79 -14.02 9.24 -7.74
CA THR A 79 -12.61 9.43 -8.12
C THR A 79 -11.70 8.59 -7.24
N GLN A 80 -12.00 8.47 -5.95
CA GLN A 80 -11.24 7.68 -4.98
C GLN A 80 -11.26 6.18 -5.31
N PHE A 81 -12.29 5.72 -6.02
CA PHE A 81 -12.44 4.32 -6.46
C PHE A 81 -11.86 4.06 -7.85
N PHE A 82 -12.27 4.85 -8.84
CA PHE A 82 -11.90 4.62 -10.23
C PHE A 82 -10.42 4.84 -10.49
N LEU A 83 -9.80 5.80 -9.80
CA LEU A 83 -8.40 6.14 -10.03
C LEU A 83 -7.45 5.00 -9.65
N PRO A 84 -7.55 4.38 -8.46
CA PRO A 84 -6.75 3.19 -8.14
C PRO A 84 -6.98 2.01 -9.08
N ILE A 85 -8.22 1.77 -9.50
CA ILE A 85 -8.54 0.67 -10.43
C ILE A 85 -7.88 0.90 -11.78
N LEU A 86 -8.05 2.10 -12.34
CA LEU A 86 -7.49 2.44 -13.64
C LEU A 86 -5.96 2.33 -13.63
N MET A 87 -5.31 2.80 -12.56
CA MET A 87 -3.86 2.64 -12.39
C MET A 87 -3.43 1.19 -12.19
N CYS A 88 -4.22 0.36 -11.49
CA CYS A 88 -3.95 -1.08 -11.38
C CYS A 88 -4.11 -1.79 -12.72
N CYS A 89 -5.14 -1.44 -13.52
CA CYS A 89 -5.30 -1.95 -14.88
C CYS A 89 -4.12 -1.55 -15.77
N GLN A 90 -3.68 -0.30 -15.71
CA GLN A 90 -2.48 0.16 -16.43
C GLN A 90 -1.23 -0.63 -16.01
N LEU A 91 -1.04 -0.86 -14.71
CA LEU A 91 0.08 -1.63 -14.17
C LEU A 91 0.02 -3.09 -14.64
N LEU A 92 -1.16 -3.69 -14.66
CA LEU A 92 -1.37 -5.06 -15.15
C LEU A 92 -1.02 -5.16 -16.63
N THR A 93 -1.56 -4.26 -17.47
CA THR A 93 -1.25 -4.20 -18.90
C THR A 93 0.25 -4.02 -19.14
N PHE A 94 0.90 -3.15 -18.36
CA PHE A 94 2.35 -2.97 -18.42
C PHE A 94 3.12 -4.27 -18.14
N TYR A 95 2.73 -5.02 -17.10
CA TYR A 95 3.40 -6.28 -16.78
C TYR A 95 3.14 -7.41 -17.78
N LEU A 96 1.95 -7.44 -18.38
CA LEU A 96 1.62 -8.36 -19.48
C LEU A 96 2.49 -8.06 -20.71
N MET A 97 2.59 -6.79 -21.12
CA MET A 97 3.43 -6.38 -22.26
C MET A 97 4.91 -6.69 -22.07
N PHE A 98 5.40 -6.68 -20.82
CA PHE A 98 6.79 -7.06 -20.48
C PHE A 98 7.02 -8.57 -20.36
N GLY A 99 6.03 -9.42 -20.65
CA GLY A 99 6.14 -10.87 -20.62
C GLY A 99 6.33 -11.46 -19.22
N LYS A 100 5.95 -10.73 -18.15
CA LYS A 100 6.03 -11.20 -16.75
C LYS A 100 4.83 -12.06 -16.32
N GLU A 101 4.12 -12.64 -17.28
CA GLU A 101 2.87 -13.39 -17.11
C GLU A 101 3.02 -14.60 -16.17
N ASN A 102 4.21 -15.21 -16.12
CA ASN A 102 4.48 -16.39 -15.28
C ASN A 102 4.56 -16.11 -13.77
N SER A 103 4.51 -14.86 -13.32
CA SER A 103 4.58 -14.54 -11.90
C SER A 103 3.19 -14.36 -11.30
N VAL A 104 2.49 -15.46 -11.01
CA VAL A 104 1.18 -15.49 -10.32
C VAL A 104 1.17 -14.58 -9.09
N PHE A 105 2.26 -14.56 -8.33
CA PHE A 105 2.43 -13.68 -7.17
C PHE A 105 2.36 -12.18 -7.51
N LEU A 106 2.85 -11.77 -8.69
CA LEU A 106 2.82 -10.38 -9.12
C LEU A 106 1.40 -9.95 -9.47
N ILE A 107 0.63 -10.82 -10.15
CA ILE A 107 -0.79 -10.60 -10.43
C ILE A 107 -1.56 -10.48 -9.11
N LEU A 108 -1.31 -11.38 -8.15
CA LEU A 108 -1.87 -11.30 -6.79
C LEU A 108 -1.51 -9.98 -6.11
N GLY A 109 -0.28 -9.51 -6.27
CA GLY A 109 0.16 -8.21 -5.79
C GLY A 109 -0.66 -7.05 -6.40
N VAL A 110 -0.83 -7.03 -7.72
CA VAL A 110 -1.63 -5.98 -8.40
C VAL A 110 -3.08 -5.99 -7.94
N PHE A 111 -3.70 -7.17 -7.79
CA PHE A 111 -5.02 -7.28 -7.17
C PHE A 111 -5.02 -6.81 -5.71
N GLY A 112 -3.96 -7.11 -4.96
CA GLY A 112 -3.75 -6.62 -3.61
C GLY A 112 -3.73 -5.09 -3.53
N ILE A 113 -3.05 -4.41 -4.46
CA ILE A 113 -3.05 -2.93 -4.54
C ILE A 113 -4.46 -2.40 -4.75
N ALA A 114 -5.20 -2.98 -5.71
CA ALA A 114 -6.57 -2.57 -6.01
C ALA A 114 -7.49 -2.73 -4.79
N LEU A 115 -7.47 -3.91 -4.16
CA LEU A 115 -8.27 -4.19 -2.97
C LEU A 115 -7.85 -3.31 -1.79
N LEU A 116 -6.55 -3.12 -1.56
CA LEU A 116 -6.07 -2.25 -0.48
C LEU A 116 -6.59 -0.82 -0.65
N SER A 117 -6.55 -0.30 -1.87
CA SER A 117 -7.04 1.04 -2.16
C SER A 117 -8.57 1.16 -2.08
N MET A 118 -9.32 0.13 -2.51
CA MET A 118 -10.77 0.08 -2.31
C MET A 118 -11.15 -0.01 -0.84
N GLY A 119 -10.39 -0.77 -0.05
CA GLY A 119 -10.57 -0.90 1.39
C GLY A 119 -10.44 0.44 2.11
N PHE A 120 -9.54 1.31 1.64
CA PHE A 120 -9.45 2.69 2.13
C PHE A 120 -10.64 3.56 1.72
N ALA A 121 -11.13 3.44 0.47
CA ALA A 121 -12.22 4.27 -0.05
C ALA A 121 -13.57 3.94 0.61
N TYR A 122 -13.91 2.65 0.74
CA TYR A 122 -15.19 2.20 1.30
C TYR A 122 -15.16 1.94 2.81
N ASN A 123 -13.98 1.97 3.42
CA ASN A 123 -13.78 1.60 4.83
C ASN A 123 -14.31 0.17 5.14
N ASP A 124 -14.31 -0.69 4.12
CA ASP A 124 -14.72 -2.09 4.26
C ASP A 124 -13.55 -2.90 4.83
N LYS A 125 -13.79 -3.49 6.01
CA LYS A 125 -12.78 -4.21 6.78
C LYS A 125 -12.26 -5.46 6.04
N TRP A 126 -13.11 -6.16 5.32
CA TRP A 126 -12.78 -7.40 4.60
C TRP A 126 -11.95 -7.11 3.35
N ILE A 127 -12.35 -6.11 2.59
CA ILE A 127 -11.63 -5.67 1.39
C ILE A 127 -10.25 -5.15 1.79
N PHE A 128 -10.17 -4.36 2.86
CA PHE A 128 -8.91 -3.85 3.39
C PHE A 128 -7.97 -4.97 3.86
N PHE A 129 -8.49 -5.94 4.63
CA PHE A 129 -7.73 -7.10 5.10
C PHE A 129 -7.15 -7.93 3.94
N SER A 130 -8.00 -8.26 2.95
CA SER A 130 -7.58 -9.06 1.79
C SER A 130 -6.52 -8.33 0.97
N GLY A 131 -6.70 -7.03 0.72
CA GLY A 131 -5.72 -6.19 0.03
C GLY A 131 -4.35 -6.16 0.71
N SER A 132 -4.31 -5.85 2.01
CA SER A 132 -3.05 -5.84 2.79
C SER A 132 -2.37 -7.21 2.78
N THR A 133 -3.13 -8.30 2.91
CA THR A 133 -2.59 -9.66 2.91
C THR A 133 -1.93 -10.00 1.58
N LEU A 134 -2.58 -9.71 0.45
CA LEU A 134 -2.02 -9.97 -0.88
C LEU A 134 -0.74 -9.16 -1.15
N VAL A 135 -0.71 -7.88 -0.74
CA VAL A 135 0.49 -7.05 -0.84
C VAL A 135 1.62 -7.60 0.03
N ALA A 136 1.31 -8.06 1.25
CA ALA A 136 2.29 -8.69 2.14
C ALA A 136 2.88 -9.97 1.54
N VAL A 137 2.03 -10.86 1.00
CA VAL A 137 2.47 -12.11 0.34
C VAL A 137 3.43 -11.81 -0.82
N TYR A 138 3.08 -10.87 -1.69
CA TYR A 138 3.97 -10.48 -2.79
C TYR A 138 5.28 -9.86 -2.29
N ALA A 139 5.23 -9.08 -1.20
CA ALA A 139 6.42 -8.48 -0.62
C ALA A 139 7.36 -9.52 0.00
N TYR A 140 6.84 -10.52 0.72
CA TYR A 140 7.64 -11.65 1.20
C TYR A 140 8.24 -12.46 0.05
N TYR A 141 7.47 -12.73 -1.00
CA TYR A 141 7.96 -13.41 -2.20
C TYR A 141 9.10 -12.63 -2.85
N SER A 142 8.94 -11.31 -3.03
CA SER A 142 9.97 -10.44 -3.60
C SER A 142 11.24 -10.41 -2.74
N GLY A 143 11.10 -10.40 -1.41
CA GLY A 143 12.20 -10.46 -0.46
C GLY A 143 12.98 -11.78 -0.56
N SER A 144 12.27 -12.90 -0.67
CA SER A 144 12.88 -14.23 -0.85
C SER A 144 13.65 -14.37 -2.18
N LYS A 145 13.26 -13.61 -3.21
CA LYS A 145 13.93 -13.55 -4.52
C LYS A 145 15.13 -12.58 -4.56
N GLY A 146 15.55 -12.03 -3.42
CA GLY A 146 16.76 -11.22 -3.29
C GLY A 146 16.52 -9.71 -3.14
N LEU A 147 15.27 -9.24 -3.17
CA LEU A 147 14.94 -7.83 -2.93
C LEU A 147 14.73 -7.56 -1.44
N SER A 148 15.78 -7.64 -0.62
CA SER A 148 15.68 -7.50 0.85
C SER A 148 14.93 -6.24 1.35
N PRO A 149 15.02 -5.06 0.70
CA PRO A 149 14.26 -3.87 1.15
C PRO A 149 12.73 -4.05 1.10
N SER A 150 12.23 -5.00 0.31
CA SER A 150 10.78 -5.31 0.22
C SER A 150 10.18 -5.80 1.55
N TYR A 151 10.98 -6.32 2.48
CA TYR A 151 10.51 -6.74 3.79
C TYR A 151 9.90 -5.59 4.60
N ILE A 152 10.27 -4.33 4.32
CA ILE A 152 9.64 -3.16 4.93
C ILE A 152 8.13 -3.15 4.62
N TRP A 153 7.77 -3.36 3.35
CA TRP A 153 6.38 -3.45 2.93
C TRP A 153 5.71 -4.73 3.43
N ALA A 154 6.43 -5.84 3.49
CA ALA A 154 5.90 -7.11 3.99
C ALA A 154 5.46 -6.98 5.46
N ILE A 155 6.34 -6.45 6.31
CA ILE A 155 6.07 -6.25 7.74
C ILE A 155 4.96 -5.23 7.93
N LEU A 156 5.04 -4.08 7.25
CA LEU A 156 4.00 -3.05 7.34
C LEU A 156 2.61 -3.60 6.98
N ASN A 157 2.48 -4.26 5.83
CA ASN A 157 1.19 -4.79 5.38
C ASN A 157 0.71 -5.97 6.23
N THR A 158 1.61 -6.75 6.82
CA THR A 158 1.24 -7.80 7.79
C THR A 158 0.64 -7.20 9.06
N VAL A 159 1.27 -6.15 9.62
CA VAL A 159 0.72 -5.45 10.79
C VAL A 159 -0.63 -4.83 10.47
N ILE A 160 -0.77 -4.19 9.31
CA ILE A 160 -2.04 -3.62 8.85
C ILE A 160 -3.12 -4.70 8.69
N ALA A 161 -2.77 -5.86 8.10
CA ALA A 161 -3.70 -6.98 7.96
C ALA A 161 -4.12 -7.53 9.33
N LEU A 162 -3.20 -7.68 10.29
CA LEU A 162 -3.55 -8.12 11.65
C LEU A 162 -4.47 -7.14 12.36
N LEU A 163 -4.23 -5.84 12.18
CA LEU A 163 -5.11 -4.79 12.71
C LEU A 163 -6.50 -4.84 12.07
N ALA A 164 -6.59 -5.06 10.76
CA ALA A 164 -7.85 -5.25 10.06
C ALA A 164 -8.59 -6.51 10.54
N LEU A 165 -7.88 -7.62 10.72
CA LEU A 165 -8.41 -8.87 11.25
C LEU A 165 -8.94 -8.70 12.67
N TYR A 166 -8.20 -8.02 13.54
CA TYR A 166 -8.67 -7.67 14.88
C TYR A 166 -9.99 -6.90 14.84
N ARG A 167 -10.11 -5.93 13.92
CA ARG A 167 -11.35 -5.17 13.71
C ARG A 167 -12.49 -5.99 13.09
N ILE A 168 -12.22 -7.11 12.43
CA ILE A 168 -13.24 -8.02 11.93
C ILE A 168 -13.76 -8.93 13.05
N LEU A 169 -12.86 -9.40 13.92
CA LEU A 169 -13.17 -10.39 14.95
C LEU A 169 -13.77 -9.79 16.23
N PHE A 170 -13.38 -8.56 16.60
CA PHE A 170 -13.70 -7.99 17.91
C PHE A 170 -14.47 -6.66 17.87
N VAL A 171 -14.73 -6.08 16.70
CA VAL A 171 -15.39 -4.77 16.51
C VAL A 171 -16.42 -4.88 15.40
#